data_AF-W6T772-F1
#
_entry.id   AF-W6T772-F1
#
_cell.length_a   1.000
_cell.length_b   1.000
_cell.length_c   1.000
_cell.angle_alpha   90.00
_cell.angle_beta   90.00
_cell.angle_gamma   90.00
#
_symmetry.space_group_name_H-M   'P 1'
#
loop_
_entity.id
_entity.type
_entity.pdbx_description
1 polymer ?
#
loop_
_entity_poly.entity_id
_entity_poly.type
_entity_poly.pdbx_seq_one_letter_code
_entity_poly.pdbx_strand_id
1 'polypeptide(L)'
;MRGKKVWLVGLLVLLGLALGTSTSLTASAKYAGHSATPTELRGTWYQYRGKNKWTKMVISKQAVKYNGKTLYTPKKKSWHQLYVRKFNKGTGGSKGIKGYGGANYIFNDKFQYDAQIMGSFWLSAQKVKGKRVMKSYYNMGYFEVYTRQKVKHNYSYQYNGSQYLNKIGR
;
A
#
# COMPACT_ATOMS: atom_id res chain seq x y z
N MET A 1 2.44 10.70 -68.91
CA MET A 1 1.96 9.74 -67.89
C MET A 1 3.11 9.27 -67.03
N ARG A 2 2.95 9.34 -65.69
CA ARG A 2 3.59 8.55 -64.61
C ARG A 2 5.12 8.72 -64.44
N GLY A 3 5.70 8.81 -63.24
CA GLY A 3 5.16 8.47 -61.92
C GLY A 3 5.81 9.26 -60.79
N LYS A 4 4.94 9.84 -59.96
CA LYS A 4 5.24 10.22 -58.57
C LYS A 4 5.11 8.95 -57.72
N LYS A 5 6.19 8.22 -57.42
CA LYS A 5 6.16 7.11 -56.44
C LYS A 5 7.53 6.87 -55.80
N VAL A 6 8.00 7.79 -54.95
CA VAL A 6 9.16 7.50 -54.06
C VAL A 6 8.91 7.92 -52.60
N TRP A 7 7.82 8.62 -52.29
CA TRP A 7 7.60 9.20 -50.94
C TRP A 7 6.78 8.37 -49.96
N LEU A 8 6.62 7.06 -50.16
CA LEU A 8 5.73 6.23 -49.32
C LEU A 8 6.41 5.15 -48.47
N VAL A 9 7.72 4.91 -48.64
CA VAL A 9 8.42 3.85 -47.89
C VAL A 9 9.13 4.38 -46.63
N GLY A 10 9.54 5.65 -46.61
CA GLY A 10 10.22 6.26 -45.45
C GLY A 10 9.32 6.51 -44.24
N LEU A 11 8.00 6.67 -44.43
CA LEU A 11 7.07 7.00 -43.35
C LEU A 11 6.67 5.78 -42.49
N LEU A 12 6.78 4.56 -43.04
CA LEU A 12 6.39 3.33 -42.35
C LEU A 12 7.47 2.83 -41.37
N VAL A 13 8.75 3.16 -41.61
CA VAL A 13 9.85 2.77 -40.71
C VAL A 13 9.92 3.67 -39.46
N LEU A 14 9.53 4.94 -39.58
CA LEU A 14 9.45 5.86 -38.43
C LEU A 14 8.24 5.62 -37.52
N LEU A 15 7.14 5.05 -38.04
CA LEU A 15 6.02 4.61 -37.19
C LEU A 15 6.32 3.28 -36.45
N GLY A 16 7.20 2.43 -36.98
CA GLY A 16 7.56 1.15 -36.35
C GLY A 16 8.41 1.30 -35.08
N LEU A 17 9.18 2.39 -34.97
CA LEU A 17 10.04 2.67 -33.81
C LEU A 17 9.34 3.45 -32.69
N ALA A 18 8.16 4.01 -32.94
CA ALA A 18 7.38 4.77 -31.95
C ALA A 18 6.48 3.89 -31.06
N LEU A 19 6.29 2.61 -31.41
CA LEU A 19 5.47 1.66 -30.62
C LEU A 19 6.28 0.91 -29.55
N GLY A 20 7.59 1.17 -29.45
CA GLY A 20 8.51 0.47 -28.54
C GLY A 20 8.55 1.01 -27.11
N THR A 21 7.79 2.04 -26.77
CA THR A 21 7.80 2.60 -25.41
C THR A 21 6.41 2.56 -24.80
N SER A 22 6.33 2.05 -23.56
CA SER A 22 5.18 2.09 -22.64
C SER A 22 4.18 0.93 -22.68
N THR A 23 4.66 -0.28 -22.41
CA THR A 23 3.89 -1.16 -21.51
C THR A 23 4.78 -1.61 -20.37
N SER A 24 4.95 -0.72 -19.38
CA SER A 24 5.15 -1.23 -18.03
C SER A 24 3.94 -2.13 -17.75
N LEU A 25 4.14 -3.44 -17.87
CA LEU A 25 3.21 -4.43 -17.35
C LEU A 25 3.03 -4.10 -15.87
N THR A 26 2.03 -3.29 -15.54
CA THR A 26 1.52 -3.20 -14.19
C THR A 26 0.89 -4.55 -13.94
N ALA A 27 1.71 -5.51 -13.53
CA ALA A 27 1.29 -6.74 -12.92
C ALA A 27 0.56 -6.37 -11.62
N SER A 28 -0.70 -5.94 -11.75
CA SER A 28 -1.64 -5.82 -10.65
C SER A 28 -2.07 -7.24 -10.29
N ALA A 29 -1.13 -7.98 -9.69
CA ALA A 29 -1.41 -9.28 -9.12
C ALA A 29 -2.42 -9.07 -7.97
N LYS A 30 -3.67 -9.41 -8.27
CA LYS A 30 -4.85 -9.32 -7.40
C LYS A 30 -4.63 -10.10 -6.10
N TYR A 31 -5.34 -9.68 -5.07
CA TYR A 31 -5.44 -10.36 -3.77
C TYR A 31 -5.71 -11.86 -3.97
N ALA A 32 -4.79 -12.71 -3.49
CA ALA A 32 -4.78 -14.15 -3.73
C ALA A 32 -5.36 -14.96 -2.56
N GLY A 33 -6.22 -14.34 -1.75
CA GLY A 33 -6.78 -14.95 -0.53
C GLY A 33 -6.04 -14.55 0.75
N HIS A 34 -6.48 -15.13 1.87
CA HIS A 34 -6.11 -14.69 3.21
C HIS A 34 -4.64 -14.96 3.58
N SER A 35 -3.98 -15.94 2.96
CA SER A 35 -2.61 -16.34 3.30
C SER A 35 -1.51 -15.56 2.56
N ALA A 36 -1.88 -14.54 1.78
CA ALA A 36 -0.92 -13.72 1.04
C ALA A 36 -1.19 -12.22 1.19
N THR A 37 -0.12 -11.44 1.37
CA THR A 37 -0.21 -9.98 1.42
C THR A 37 -0.49 -9.41 0.02
N PRO A 38 -1.23 -8.28 -0.08
CA PRO A 38 -1.52 -7.62 -1.35
C PRO A 38 -0.24 -7.09 -1.99
N THR A 39 -0.08 -7.31 -3.30
CA THR A 39 1.15 -7.02 -4.04
C THR A 39 1.58 -5.55 -3.92
N GLU A 40 0.62 -4.63 -3.93
CA GLU A 40 0.85 -3.19 -3.85
C GLU A 40 1.44 -2.74 -2.51
N LEU A 41 1.19 -3.46 -1.41
CA LEU A 41 1.77 -3.15 -0.10
C LEU A 41 3.11 -3.85 0.13
N ARG A 42 3.53 -4.80 -0.72
CA ARG A 42 4.78 -5.55 -0.51
C ARG A 42 6.00 -4.65 -0.60
N GLY A 43 7.01 -4.97 0.21
CA GLY A 43 8.32 -4.34 0.30
C GLY A 43 8.59 -3.73 1.68
N THR A 44 9.55 -2.82 1.74
CA THR A 44 10.01 -2.20 2.99
C THR A 44 9.44 -0.80 3.17
N TRP A 45 8.96 -0.53 4.38
CA TRP A 45 8.29 0.69 4.78
C TRP A 45 8.92 1.23 6.07
N TYR A 46 9.06 2.55 6.16
CA TYR A 46 9.71 3.25 7.26
C TYR A 46 8.84 4.39 7.78
N GLN A 47 8.74 4.49 9.11
CA GLN A 47 8.13 5.64 9.80
C GLN A 47 9.18 6.25 10.71
N TYR A 48 9.40 7.56 10.60
CA TYR A 48 10.33 8.26 11.47
C TYR A 48 9.74 8.43 12.87
N ARG A 49 10.52 8.11 13.90
CA ARG A 49 10.12 8.20 15.32
C ARG A 49 10.84 9.33 16.06
N GLY A 50 11.53 10.23 15.34
CA GLY A 50 12.39 11.25 15.93
C GLY A 50 13.78 10.71 16.26
N LYS A 51 14.70 11.61 16.63
CA LYS A 51 16.05 11.29 17.13
C LYS A 51 16.83 10.29 16.26
N ASN A 52 16.76 10.41 14.93
CA ASN A 52 17.39 9.47 13.98
C ASN A 52 16.95 7.99 14.17
N LYS A 53 15.72 7.75 14.62
CA LYS A 53 15.13 6.41 14.75
C LYS A 53 13.98 6.21 13.76
N TRP A 54 13.91 5.01 13.20
CA TRP A 54 12.82 4.59 12.32
C TRP A 54 12.24 3.28 12.77
N THR A 55 10.91 3.21 12.77
CA THR A 55 10.21 1.95 12.70
C THR A 55 10.37 1.39 11.28
N LYS A 56 10.61 0.09 11.16
CA LYS A 56 10.71 -0.64 9.89
C LYS A 56 9.65 -1.72 9.80
N MET A 57 8.80 -1.66 8.79
CA MET A 57 7.87 -2.72 8.42
C MET A 57 8.32 -3.38 7.11
N VAL A 58 8.36 -4.70 7.07
CA VAL A 58 8.66 -5.47 5.85
C VAL A 58 7.47 -6.37 5.55
N ILE A 59 6.85 -6.15 4.40
CA ILE A 59 5.69 -6.90 3.92
C ILE A 59 6.16 -7.76 2.75
N SER A 60 6.31 -9.07 2.95
CA SER A 60 6.55 -10.02 1.86
C SER A 60 5.26 -10.77 1.52
N LYS A 61 5.27 -11.57 0.45
CA LYS A 61 4.09 -12.35 0.03
C LYS A 61 3.45 -13.12 1.18
N GLN A 62 4.26 -13.72 2.06
CA GLN A 62 3.81 -14.63 3.12
C GLN A 62 4.30 -14.22 4.52
N ALA A 63 4.71 -12.97 4.72
CA ALA A 63 5.10 -12.50 6.04
C ALA A 63 4.93 -11.00 6.20
N VAL A 64 4.62 -10.58 7.43
CA VAL A 64 4.72 -9.19 7.88
C VAL A 64 5.69 -9.16 9.05
N LYS A 65 6.76 -8.37 8.93
CA LYS A 65 7.75 -8.15 9.99
C LYS A 65 7.71 -6.68 10.42
N TYR A 66 7.90 -6.44 11.72
CA TYR A 66 7.93 -5.12 12.32
C TYR A 66 9.14 -5.02 13.25
N ASN A 67 10.00 -4.03 13.00
CA ASN A 67 11.28 -3.82 13.71
C ASN A 67 12.11 -5.12 13.84
N GLY A 68 12.18 -5.89 12.75
CA GLY A 68 12.93 -7.15 12.68
C GLY A 68 12.16 -8.38 13.18
N LYS A 69 11.13 -8.21 14.02
CA LYS A 69 10.30 -9.32 14.52
C LYS A 69 9.26 -9.73 13.50
N THR A 70 9.18 -11.03 13.19
CA THR A 70 8.10 -11.57 12.39
C THR A 70 6.79 -11.53 13.18
N LEU A 71 5.84 -10.70 12.75
CA LEU A 71 4.52 -10.60 13.37
C LEU A 71 3.59 -11.68 12.83
N TYR A 72 3.35 -11.68 11.52
CA TYR A 72 2.37 -12.55 10.87
C TYR A 72 3.02 -13.45 9.82
N THR A 73 2.67 -14.74 9.79
CA THR A 73 2.96 -15.68 8.69
C THR A 73 1.83 -16.71 8.56
N PRO A 74 1.64 -17.36 7.38
CA PRO A 74 0.58 -18.36 7.20
C PRO A 74 0.67 -19.56 8.16
N LYS A 75 1.90 -19.93 8.56
CA LYS A 75 2.17 -21.10 9.41
C LYS A 75 1.90 -20.85 10.90
N LYS A 76 1.91 -19.58 11.34
CA LYS A 76 1.57 -19.25 12.72
C LYS A 76 0.07 -19.46 12.96
N LYS A 77 -0.30 -19.67 14.22
CA LYS A 77 -1.69 -19.89 14.65
C LYS A 77 -2.26 -18.64 15.32
N SER A 78 -3.58 -18.65 15.54
CA SER A 78 -4.32 -17.58 16.23
C SER A 78 -4.06 -16.20 15.59
N TRP A 79 -4.02 -15.13 16.37
CA TRP A 79 -3.80 -13.76 15.92
C TRP A 79 -2.39 -13.51 15.35
N HIS A 80 -1.48 -14.48 15.42
CA HIS A 80 -0.22 -14.39 14.71
C HIS A 80 -0.26 -14.98 13.30
N GLN A 81 -1.37 -15.61 12.91
CA GLN A 81 -1.55 -16.12 11.55
C GLN A 81 -1.68 -14.95 10.57
N LEU A 82 -0.98 -15.01 9.45
CA LEU A 82 -1.27 -14.13 8.32
C LEU A 82 -2.63 -14.52 7.75
N TYR A 83 -3.63 -13.67 8.02
CA TYR A 83 -4.99 -13.83 7.55
C TYR A 83 -5.48 -12.47 7.09
N VAL A 84 -5.16 -12.15 5.84
CA VAL A 84 -5.40 -10.85 5.25
C VAL A 84 -6.90 -10.69 4.97
N ARG A 85 -7.48 -9.54 5.30
CA ARG A 85 -8.82 -9.16 4.82
C ARG A 85 -8.71 -7.88 4.02
N LYS A 86 -9.29 -7.89 2.82
CA LYS A 86 -9.46 -6.72 1.95
C LYS A 86 -10.86 -6.14 2.14
N PHE A 87 -10.96 -4.82 2.15
CA PHE A 87 -12.22 -4.08 2.19
C PHE A 87 -12.01 -2.68 1.58
N ASN A 88 -13.10 -1.98 1.30
CA ASN A 88 -13.06 -0.69 0.59
C ASN A 88 -13.29 0.49 1.55
N LYS A 89 -12.94 1.69 1.10
CA LYS A 89 -13.29 2.93 1.79
C LYS A 89 -14.79 2.98 2.12
N GLY A 90 -15.14 3.42 3.32
CA GLY A 90 -16.52 3.52 3.79
C GLY A 90 -17.16 2.18 4.18
N THR A 91 -16.51 1.05 3.90
CA THR A 91 -16.96 -0.27 4.34
C THR A 91 -16.26 -0.70 5.63
N GLY A 92 -16.95 -1.52 6.42
CA GLY A 92 -16.37 -2.14 7.62
C GLY A 92 -15.44 -3.30 7.28
N GLY A 93 -14.26 -3.29 7.89
CA GLY A 93 -13.47 -4.49 8.14
C GLY A 93 -14.08 -5.32 9.27
N SER A 94 -13.28 -6.13 9.94
CA SER A 94 -13.71 -6.87 11.13
C SER A 94 -13.74 -5.98 12.37
N LYS A 95 -14.66 -6.31 13.30
CA LYS A 95 -14.68 -5.81 14.68
C LYS A 95 -14.53 -4.29 14.79
N GLY A 96 -15.29 -3.55 13.98
CA GLY A 96 -15.36 -2.08 14.04
C GLY A 96 -14.27 -1.34 13.26
N ILE A 97 -13.29 -2.02 12.66
CA ILE A 97 -12.29 -1.37 11.79
C ILE A 97 -12.99 -0.84 10.53
N LYS A 98 -12.68 0.39 10.11
CA LYS A 98 -13.25 1.02 8.91
C LYS A 98 -12.19 1.21 7.82
N GLY A 99 -12.63 1.31 6.57
CA GLY A 99 -11.76 1.63 5.43
C GLY A 99 -11.71 3.13 5.17
N TYR A 100 -10.49 3.66 4.96
CA TYR A 100 -10.29 5.11 4.88
C TYR A 100 -9.82 5.61 3.52
N GLY A 101 -9.12 4.80 2.72
CA GLY A 101 -8.73 5.17 1.35
C GLY A 101 -8.68 3.97 0.41
N GLY A 102 -9.17 4.13 -0.82
CA GLY A 102 -9.17 3.08 -1.86
C GLY A 102 -9.45 1.67 -1.32
N ALA A 103 -8.55 0.74 -1.65
CA ALA A 103 -8.51 -0.60 -1.04
C ALA A 103 -7.73 -0.58 0.29
N ASN A 104 -8.34 -1.14 1.32
CA ASN A 104 -7.79 -1.27 2.67
C ASN A 104 -7.56 -2.74 3.01
N TYR A 105 -6.58 -2.97 3.87
CA TYR A 105 -6.11 -4.29 4.24
C TYR A 105 -5.86 -4.40 5.73
N ILE A 106 -6.37 -5.45 6.35
CA ILE A 106 -5.93 -5.93 7.67
C ILE A 106 -5.05 -7.15 7.40
N PHE A 107 -3.89 -7.26 8.05
CA PHE A 107 -2.99 -8.41 7.85
C PHE A 107 -3.33 -9.63 8.73
N ASN A 108 -4.11 -9.43 9.78
CA ASN A 108 -4.64 -10.49 10.63
C ASN A 108 -6.09 -10.19 10.98
N ASP A 109 -7.04 -10.85 10.32
CA ASP A 109 -8.47 -10.71 10.61
C ASP A 109 -8.96 -11.63 11.75
N LYS A 110 -8.09 -12.50 12.25
CA LYS A 110 -8.37 -13.42 13.36
C LYS A 110 -8.14 -12.82 14.74
N PHE A 111 -7.69 -11.58 14.83
CA PHE A 111 -7.56 -10.84 16.09
C PHE A 111 -8.88 -10.85 16.87
N GLN A 112 -8.82 -10.96 18.19
CA GLN A 112 -10.00 -10.87 19.06
C GLN A 112 -10.03 -9.57 19.85
N TYR A 113 -8.84 -9.02 20.13
CA TYR A 113 -8.67 -7.81 20.92
C TYR A 113 -7.79 -6.80 20.20
N ASP A 114 -7.99 -5.54 20.54
CA ASP A 114 -7.30 -4.36 20.05
C ASP A 114 -5.77 -4.50 20.07
N ALA A 115 -5.22 -5.05 21.15
CA ALA A 115 -3.78 -5.23 21.31
C ALA A 115 -3.14 -6.21 20.31
N GLN A 116 -3.94 -6.98 19.56
CA GLN A 116 -3.46 -8.03 18.65
C GLN A 116 -3.35 -7.58 17.18
N ILE A 117 -3.77 -6.36 16.88
CA ILE A 117 -3.86 -5.83 15.51
C ILE A 117 -3.14 -4.49 15.38
N MET A 118 -2.56 -4.24 14.21
CA MET A 118 -1.87 -2.98 13.90
C MET A 118 -2.78 -1.94 13.22
N GLY A 119 -4.04 -2.30 13.00
CA GLY A 119 -5.01 -1.53 12.22
C GLY A 119 -5.10 -1.93 10.75
N SER A 120 -5.77 -1.04 10.01
CA SER A 120 -5.96 -1.10 8.57
C SER A 120 -4.82 -0.41 7.85
N PHE A 121 -4.46 -0.91 6.67
CA PHE A 121 -3.37 -0.40 5.83
C PHE A 121 -3.89 -0.13 4.41
N TRP A 122 -3.47 0.99 3.83
CA TRP A 122 -3.76 1.32 2.43
C TRP A 122 -2.64 2.16 1.81
N LEU A 123 -2.54 2.13 0.49
CA LEU A 123 -1.70 3.09 -0.23
C LEU A 123 -2.45 4.41 -0.41
N SER A 124 -1.87 5.50 0.08
CA SER A 124 -2.43 6.82 -0.12
C SER A 124 -2.22 7.32 -1.55
N ALA A 125 -3.16 8.15 -2.02
CA ALA A 125 -2.99 8.99 -3.20
C ALA A 125 -2.02 10.15 -2.90
N GLN A 126 -2.04 10.66 -1.66
CA GLN A 126 -1.07 11.63 -1.19
C GLN A 126 0.35 11.06 -1.24
N LYS A 127 1.28 11.91 -1.65
CA LYS A 127 2.69 11.57 -1.83
C LYS A 127 3.54 12.33 -0.81
N VAL A 128 4.62 11.69 -0.36
CA VAL A 128 5.69 12.33 0.38
C VAL A 128 6.91 12.37 -0.52
N LYS A 129 7.44 13.58 -0.78
CA LYS A 129 8.57 13.79 -1.70
C LYS A 129 8.35 13.11 -3.07
N GLY A 130 7.15 13.29 -3.63
CA GLY A 130 6.76 12.71 -4.94
C GLY A 130 6.49 11.20 -4.94
N LYS A 131 6.66 10.49 -3.82
CA LYS A 131 6.48 9.03 -3.73
C LYS A 131 5.22 8.67 -2.95
N ARG A 132 4.51 7.62 -3.39
CA ARG A 132 3.35 7.08 -2.66
C ARG A 132 3.77 6.59 -1.27
N VAL A 133 2.90 6.81 -0.31
CA VAL A 133 3.07 6.35 1.08
C VAL A 133 2.02 5.30 1.43
N MET A 134 2.39 4.41 2.34
CA MET A 134 1.43 3.54 3.01
C MET A 134 0.96 4.25 4.26
N LYS A 135 -0.35 4.28 4.48
CA LYS A 135 -0.94 4.77 5.72
C LYS A 135 -1.48 3.61 6.53
N SER A 136 -1.48 3.76 7.85
CA SER A 136 -2.26 2.88 8.72
C SER A 136 -3.14 3.68 9.67
N TYR A 137 -4.23 3.03 10.09
CA TYR A 137 -5.11 3.52 11.14
C TYR A 137 -5.67 2.38 11.95
N TYR A 138 -5.60 2.53 13.27
CA TYR A 138 -6.23 1.63 14.22
C TYR A 138 -7.44 2.29 14.90
N ASN A 139 -7.19 3.27 15.77
CA ASN A 139 -8.23 4.02 16.49
C ASN A 139 -7.72 5.41 16.92
N MET A 140 -8.55 6.15 17.67
CA MET A 140 -8.21 7.42 18.35
C MET A 140 -7.71 8.57 17.46
N GLY A 141 -8.02 8.52 16.17
CA GLY A 141 -7.73 9.62 15.24
C GLY A 141 -6.24 9.76 14.88
N TYR A 142 -5.37 8.82 15.29
CA TYR A 142 -3.94 8.81 14.97
C TYR A 142 -3.66 7.99 13.71
N PHE A 143 -3.01 8.62 12.73
CA PHE A 143 -2.68 8.03 11.44
C PHE A 143 -1.18 7.91 11.27
N GLU A 144 -0.70 6.70 11.05
CA GLU A 144 0.71 6.49 10.76
C GLU A 144 0.97 6.64 9.27
N VAL A 145 2.08 7.28 8.93
CA VAL A 145 2.52 7.42 7.54
C VAL A 145 3.88 6.76 7.38
N TYR A 146 3.92 5.79 6.47
CA TYR A 146 5.10 5.02 6.14
C TYR A 146 5.59 5.32 4.73
N THR A 147 6.90 5.48 4.59
CA THR A 147 7.60 5.81 3.35
C THR A 147 8.49 4.65 2.91
N ARG A 148 8.75 4.50 1.61
CA ARG A 148 9.63 3.44 1.08
C ARG A 148 11.11 3.63 1.41
N GLN A 149 11.51 4.85 1.75
CA GLN A 149 12.88 5.25 2.05
C GLN A 149 12.91 5.91 3.42
N LYS A 150 14.05 5.88 4.12
CA LYS A 150 14.20 6.60 5.38
C LYS A 150 14.12 8.11 5.12
N VAL A 151 13.07 8.75 5.62
CA VAL A 151 12.93 10.22 5.64
C VAL A 151 13.04 10.69 7.09
N LYS A 152 13.84 11.72 7.37
CA LYS A 152 14.02 12.32 8.71
C LYS A 152 12.88 13.27 9.10
N HIS A 153 11.63 12.90 8.81
CA HIS A 153 10.44 13.68 9.16
C HIS A 153 9.28 12.73 9.44
N ASN A 154 8.52 13.00 10.50
CA ASN A 154 7.35 12.21 10.84
C ASN A 154 6.11 12.81 10.19
N TYR A 155 5.63 12.17 9.11
CA TYR A 155 4.41 12.59 8.41
C TYR A 155 3.13 12.03 9.04
N SER A 156 3.24 11.29 10.15
CA SER A 156 2.08 10.80 10.90
C SER A 156 1.37 11.98 11.56
N TYR A 157 0.05 11.90 11.66
CA TYR A 157 -0.77 13.01 12.16
C TYR A 157 -1.93 12.50 13.00
N GLN A 158 -2.45 13.37 13.86
CA GLN A 158 -3.63 13.12 14.66
C GLN A 158 -4.69 14.14 14.33
N TYR A 159 -5.94 13.70 14.24
CA TYR A 159 -7.08 14.59 14.21
C TYR A 159 -7.77 14.59 15.58
N ASN A 160 -8.08 15.79 16.05
CA ASN A 160 -8.89 16.00 17.25
C ASN A 160 -10.37 16.12 16.83
N GLY A 161 -11.26 15.45 17.56
CA GLY A 161 -12.71 15.44 17.29
C GLY A 161 -13.20 14.39 16.29
N SER A 162 -14.53 14.23 16.18
CA SER A 162 -15.20 13.17 15.40
C SER A 162 -15.14 13.37 13.87
N GLN A 163 -14.79 14.57 13.40
CA GLN A 163 -14.78 14.91 11.96
C GLN A 163 -13.58 14.36 11.18
N TYR A 164 -12.66 13.66 11.84
CA TYR A 164 -11.49 13.07 11.19
C TYR A 164 -11.86 12.16 10.00
N LEU A 165 -12.99 11.45 10.09
CA LEU A 165 -13.54 10.60 9.03
C LEU A 165 -13.67 11.31 7.67
N ASN A 166 -13.98 12.60 7.67
CA ASN A 166 -14.15 13.40 6.45
C ASN A 166 -12.81 13.86 5.83
N LYS A 167 -11.71 13.75 6.58
CA LYS A 167 -10.39 14.24 6.18
C LYS A 167 -9.45 13.12 5.69
N ILE A 168 -9.84 11.85 5.82
CA ILE A 168 -8.96 10.71 5.52
C ILE A 168 -9.27 10.08 4.15
N GLY A 169 -8.20 9.71 3.45
CA GLY A 169 -8.21 9.09 2.12
C GLY A 169 -8.87 9.93 1.05
N ARG A 170 -8.74 11.26 1.18
CA ARG A 170 -8.48 12.14 0.04
C ARG A 170 -7.03 11.97 -0.41
#